data_AF-A0A4Y7IIY8-F1
#
_entry.id   AF-A0A4Y7IIY8-F1
#
_cell.length_a   1.000
_cell.length_b   1.000
_cell.length_c   1.000
_cell.angle_alpha   90.00
_cell.angle_beta   90.00
_cell.angle_gamma   90.00
#
_symmetry.space_group_name_H-M   'P 1'
#
loop_
_entity.id
_entity.type
_entity.pdbx_description
1 polymer ?
#
loop_
_entity_poly.entity_id
_entity_poly.type
_entity_poly.pdbx_seq_one_letter_code
_entity_poly.pdbx_strand_id
1 'polypeptide(L)'
;MLHNFTPFALVDASPTKEECSSASTPTTTHDHDHHQNDHKQLIKVEEFGSQTRKLETPIRALVKKPKVGQSMEGRGTYVLSVEGIDVLNDEPVRFDVFVAKHQAGDGDDEAEAGPDSEFGKFAGSLVELGGSSGTKTLDLGISYLIKDIQATDCDNLVVTLKPRSGQVSVGSVRVEYVLPDDDDEDFDD
;
A
#
# COMPACT_ATOMS: atom_id res chain seq x y z
N MET A 1 18.69 84.59 22.93
CA MET A 1 17.68 85.38 22.20
C MET A 1 17.35 84.66 20.90
N LEU A 2 16.06 84.53 20.59
CA LEU A 2 15.43 84.20 19.27
C LEU A 2 15.51 82.72 18.83
N HIS A 3 14.41 81.94 18.95
CA HIS A 3 13.25 81.74 18.02
C HIS A 3 13.50 80.61 17.00
N ASN A 4 12.84 79.46 17.19
CA ASN A 4 11.66 78.93 16.46
C ASN A 4 11.98 78.33 15.07
N PHE A 5 11.66 77.04 14.87
CA PHE A 5 10.55 76.53 14.01
C PHE A 5 10.67 75.00 13.79
N THR A 6 9.55 74.29 14.02
CA THR A 6 9.13 72.96 13.51
C THR A 6 9.00 72.98 11.95
N PRO A 7 8.66 71.89 11.18
CA PRO A 7 8.03 70.60 11.55
C PRO A 7 8.43 69.32 10.72
N PHE A 8 7.75 68.19 11.02
CA PHE A 8 7.11 67.18 10.14
C PHE A 8 7.56 65.69 10.16
N ALA A 9 6.59 64.85 10.63
CA ALA A 9 6.21 63.45 10.32
C ALA A 9 7.24 62.31 10.48
N LEU A 10 6.92 61.10 10.98
CA LEU A 10 5.75 60.21 10.86
C LEU A 10 5.89 59.15 12.01
N VAL A 11 4.97 58.96 12.98
CA VAL A 11 3.83 57.98 13.02
C VAL A 11 4.25 56.57 12.57
N ASP A 12 4.12 55.44 13.27
CA ASP A 12 3.45 55.00 14.53
C ASP A 12 4.14 53.68 14.93
N ALA A 13 4.76 53.54 16.11
CA ALA A 13 4.22 52.88 17.29
C ALA A 13 3.47 51.54 17.04
N SER A 14 4.07 50.45 17.53
CA SER A 14 3.47 49.13 17.71
C SER A 14 2.14 49.20 18.49
N PRO A 15 1.32 48.13 18.43
CA PRO A 15 1.04 47.46 19.70
C PRO A 15 1.04 45.93 19.69
N THR A 16 1.49 45.48 20.85
CA THR A 16 1.37 44.19 21.51
C THR A 16 -0.02 43.57 21.49
N LYS A 17 0.00 42.23 21.53
CA LYS A 17 -1.06 41.30 21.93
C LYS A 17 -1.91 41.82 23.09
N GLU A 18 -3.23 41.63 23.04
CA GLU A 18 -3.92 40.66 23.89
C GLU A 18 -5.45 40.65 23.66
N GLU A 19 -6.00 39.44 23.83
CA GLU A 19 -7.33 39.11 24.34
C GLU A 19 -8.64 39.31 23.55
N CYS A 20 -9.42 38.22 23.68
CA CYS A 20 -10.82 38.17 24.12
C CYS A 20 -11.92 37.80 23.11
N SER A 21 -12.50 36.63 23.43
CA SER A 21 -13.93 36.47 23.72
C SER A 21 -14.97 36.46 22.58
N SER A 22 -15.58 35.27 22.48
CA SER A 22 -17.03 35.03 22.65
C SER A 22 -18.02 35.41 21.54
N ALA A 23 -18.68 34.35 21.05
CA ALA A 23 -20.14 34.19 20.88
C ALA A 23 -20.82 34.62 19.56
N SER A 24 -21.24 33.58 18.81
CA SER A 24 -22.65 33.23 18.48
C SER A 24 -23.43 33.88 17.31
N THR A 25 -23.74 33.00 16.33
CA THR A 25 -25.04 32.77 15.59
C THR A 25 -25.42 33.69 14.38
N PRO A 26 -26.47 33.40 13.57
CA PRO A 26 -26.79 32.18 12.76
C PRO A 26 -27.37 32.50 11.33
N THR A 27 -27.68 31.47 10.50
CA THR A 27 -28.86 31.31 9.59
C THR A 27 -28.62 30.99 8.10
N THR A 28 -29.29 29.91 7.69
CA THR A 28 -29.64 29.26 6.40
C THR A 28 -30.04 30.14 5.19
N THR A 29 -29.61 29.76 3.95
CA THR A 29 -30.46 29.42 2.76
C THR A 29 -29.63 29.12 1.50
N HIS A 30 -29.67 27.85 1.08
CA HIS A 30 -29.85 27.27 -0.28
C HIS A 30 -29.23 27.95 -1.53
N ASP A 31 -28.28 27.26 -2.19
CA ASP A 31 -28.27 27.11 -3.65
C ASP A 31 -27.61 25.77 -4.05
N HIS A 32 -28.13 25.16 -5.11
CA HIS A 32 -27.72 23.84 -5.62
C HIS A 32 -26.48 24.00 -6.52
N ASP A 33 -25.37 23.36 -6.18
CA ASP A 33 -24.35 23.00 -7.18
C ASP A 33 -23.92 21.54 -6.97
N HIS A 34 -24.12 20.75 -8.02
CA HIS A 34 -23.65 19.39 -8.15
C HIS A 34 -22.12 19.39 -8.16
N HIS A 35 -21.51 19.09 -7.03
CA HIS A 35 -20.16 18.52 -7.01
C HIS A 35 -20.24 17.11 -6.42
N GLN A 36 -20.32 16.16 -7.35
CA GLN A 36 -20.05 14.74 -7.10
C GLN A 36 -18.59 14.63 -6.64
N ASN A 37 -18.37 14.79 -5.33
CA ASN A 37 -17.08 14.45 -4.72
C ASN A 37 -17.04 12.92 -4.65
N ASP A 38 -16.63 12.30 -5.76
CA ASP A 38 -16.14 10.93 -5.81
C ASP A 38 -14.91 10.84 -4.91
N HIS A 39 -15.19 10.66 -3.63
CA HIS A 39 -14.24 10.35 -2.58
C HIS A 39 -13.64 8.98 -2.90
N LYS A 40 -12.61 8.97 -3.75
CA LYS A 40 -11.65 7.86 -3.80
C LYS A 40 -11.04 7.75 -2.41
N GLN A 41 -11.67 6.94 -1.55
CA GLN A 41 -11.17 6.66 -0.21
C GLN A 41 -9.84 5.91 -0.37
N LEU A 42 -8.75 6.62 -0.08
CA LEU A 42 -7.39 6.09 -0.07
C LEU A 42 -7.29 5.10 1.09
N ILE A 43 -7.06 3.82 0.77
CA ILE A 43 -7.00 2.73 1.76
C ILE A 43 -5.57 2.65 2.30
N LYS A 44 -5.42 2.97 3.59
CA LYS A 44 -4.19 2.79 4.37
C LYS A 44 -3.62 1.38 4.19
N VAL A 45 -2.41 1.28 3.65
CA VAL A 45 -1.69 0.01 3.47
C VAL A 45 -0.83 -0.23 4.70
N GLU A 46 -1.28 -1.07 5.62
CA GLU A 46 -0.45 -1.50 6.76
C GLU A 46 0.40 -2.72 6.37
N GLU A 47 1.59 -2.85 6.98
CA GLU A 47 2.34 -4.11 6.93
C GLU A 47 1.42 -5.24 7.44
N PHE A 48 1.46 -6.42 6.81
CA PHE A 48 0.53 -7.50 7.14
C PHE A 48 0.60 -7.87 8.64
N GLY A 49 1.77 -7.65 9.26
CA GLY A 49 2.03 -7.89 10.67
C GLY A 49 2.00 -9.39 10.99
N SER A 50 2.07 -9.71 12.28
CA SER A 50 2.03 -11.10 12.78
C SER A 50 0.61 -11.58 13.10
N GLN A 51 -0.42 -10.81 12.74
CA GLN A 51 -1.81 -11.12 13.06
C GLN A 51 -2.54 -11.63 11.83
N THR A 52 -3.15 -12.81 11.96
CA THR A 52 -4.02 -13.39 10.95
C THR A 52 -5.19 -12.47 10.62
N ARG A 53 -5.42 -12.19 9.33
CA ARG A 53 -6.48 -11.32 8.83
C ARG A 53 -7.50 -12.10 8.00
N LYS A 54 -8.78 -11.83 8.20
CA LYS A 54 -9.85 -12.37 7.35
C LYS A 54 -9.95 -11.57 6.06
N LEU A 55 -10.00 -12.25 4.92
CA LEU A 55 -10.21 -11.64 3.60
C LEU A 55 -11.71 -11.53 3.31
N GLU A 56 -12.40 -10.60 3.98
CA GLU A 56 -13.79 -10.24 3.66
C GLU A 56 -13.86 -9.15 2.57
N THR A 57 -12.87 -8.27 2.57
CA THR A 57 -12.68 -7.20 1.58
C THR A 57 -11.25 -7.25 1.03
N PRO A 58 -10.96 -6.56 -0.10
CA PRO A 58 -9.60 -6.48 -0.60
C PRO A 58 -8.67 -5.87 0.45
N ILE A 59 -7.60 -6.58 0.79
CA ILE A 59 -6.56 -6.08 1.70
C ILE A 59 -5.33 -5.73 0.88
N ARG A 60 -4.78 -4.55 1.12
CA ARG A 60 -3.50 -4.11 0.57
C ARG A 60 -2.44 -4.20 1.67
N ALA A 61 -1.27 -4.73 1.32
CA ALA A 61 -0.16 -4.98 2.22
C ALA A 61 1.11 -4.38 1.65
N LEU A 62 1.88 -3.67 2.48
CA LEU A 62 3.22 -3.24 2.12
C LEU A 62 4.18 -4.37 2.48
N VAL A 63 4.97 -4.83 1.51
CA VAL A 63 5.89 -5.96 1.69
C VAL A 63 7.27 -5.55 1.24
N LYS A 64 8.27 -5.82 2.09
CA LYS A 64 9.66 -5.52 1.79
C LYS A 64 10.20 -6.52 0.78
N LYS A 65 10.80 -6.02 -0.29
CA LYS A 65 11.53 -6.82 -1.28
C LYS A 65 12.97 -7.04 -0.79
N PRO A 66 13.51 -8.27 -0.84
CA PRO A 66 14.92 -8.51 -0.58
C PRO A 66 15.82 -7.77 -1.59
N LYS A 67 16.85 -7.10 -1.07
CA LYS A 67 17.90 -6.49 -1.91
C LYS A 67 18.84 -7.58 -2.37
N VAL A 68 18.86 -7.82 -3.68
CA VAL A 68 19.78 -8.75 -4.33
C VAL A 68 20.89 -7.91 -4.94
N GLY A 69 22.15 -8.29 -4.68
CA GLY A 69 23.28 -7.61 -5.30
C GLY A 69 23.31 -7.84 -6.80
N GLN A 70 23.83 -6.88 -7.57
CA GLN A 70 23.90 -6.96 -9.04
C GLN A 70 24.55 -8.26 -9.56
N SER A 71 25.48 -8.84 -8.81
CA SER A 71 26.14 -10.13 -9.15
C SER A 71 25.20 -11.33 -9.12
N MET A 72 24.15 -11.27 -8.30
CA MET A 72 23.15 -12.33 -8.13
C MET A 72 21.87 -12.05 -8.92
N GLU A 73 21.70 -10.85 -9.47
CA GLU A 73 20.52 -10.45 -10.22
C GLU A 73 20.33 -11.33 -11.46
N GLY A 74 19.15 -11.93 -11.59
CA GLY A 74 18.82 -12.80 -12.71
C GLY A 74 19.28 -14.25 -12.58
N ARG A 75 19.99 -14.60 -11.51
CA ARG A 75 20.33 -16.01 -11.20
C ARG A 75 19.22 -16.74 -10.45
N GLY A 76 18.35 -16.03 -9.77
CA GLY A 76 17.28 -16.58 -8.93
C GLY A 76 15.92 -15.99 -9.22
N THR A 77 14.94 -16.36 -8.39
CA THR A 77 13.54 -15.98 -8.53
C THR A 77 13.04 -15.30 -7.26
N TYR A 78 12.40 -14.14 -7.43
CA TYR A 78 11.59 -13.54 -6.38
C TYR A 78 10.29 -14.32 -6.23
N VAL A 79 10.05 -14.86 -5.04
CA VAL A 79 8.85 -15.62 -4.69
C VAL A 79 8.04 -14.82 -3.69
N LEU A 80 6.77 -14.57 -4.02
CA LEU A 80 5.76 -14.02 -3.10
C LEU A 80 5.05 -15.20 -2.42
N SER A 81 5.23 -15.31 -1.11
CA SER A 81 4.61 -16.35 -0.29
C SER A 81 3.49 -15.74 0.54
N VAL A 82 2.29 -16.30 0.39
CA VAL A 82 1.13 -16.04 1.23
C VAL A 82 0.94 -17.25 2.13
N GLU A 83 1.18 -17.09 3.43
CA GLU A 83 1.13 -18.19 4.40
C GLU A 83 -0.04 -18.05 5.39
N GLY A 84 -0.31 -19.13 6.11
CA GLY A 84 -1.36 -19.11 7.12
C GLY A 84 -2.74 -19.03 6.48
N ILE A 85 -2.91 -19.64 5.30
CA ILE A 85 -4.17 -19.62 4.58
C ILE A 85 -5.09 -20.68 5.19
N ASP A 86 -6.11 -20.25 5.92
CA ASP A 86 -7.10 -21.11 6.55
C ASP A 86 -8.50 -20.86 5.98
N VAL A 87 -9.18 -21.95 5.61
CA VAL A 87 -10.55 -21.95 5.08
C VAL A 87 -11.53 -22.16 6.23
N LEU A 88 -12.46 -21.21 6.42
CA LEU A 88 -13.27 -21.19 7.64
C LEU A 88 -14.51 -22.11 7.61
N ASN A 89 -15.07 -22.42 6.45
CA ASN A 89 -16.41 -23.05 6.36
C ASN A 89 -16.51 -24.29 5.45
N ASP A 90 -15.40 -24.96 5.11
CA ASP A 90 -15.35 -26.08 4.13
C ASP A 90 -15.98 -25.77 2.75
N GLU A 91 -16.27 -24.48 2.50
CA GLU A 91 -16.78 -23.98 1.24
C GLU A 91 -15.64 -23.72 0.26
N PRO A 92 -15.93 -23.74 -1.06
CA PRO A 92 -14.93 -23.38 -2.05
C PRO A 92 -14.51 -21.92 -1.89
N VAL A 93 -13.23 -21.68 -1.62
CA VAL A 93 -12.66 -20.34 -1.51
C VAL A 93 -11.85 -19.97 -2.74
N ARG A 94 -11.88 -18.69 -3.08
CA ARG A 94 -11.01 -18.11 -4.10
C ARG A 94 -10.61 -16.71 -3.72
N PHE A 95 -9.33 -16.39 -3.89
CA PHE A 95 -8.86 -15.02 -3.93
C PHE A 95 -7.83 -14.82 -5.05
N ASP A 96 -7.77 -13.61 -5.55
CA ASP A 96 -6.82 -13.18 -6.57
C ASP A 96 -5.73 -12.32 -5.89
N VAL A 97 -4.49 -12.42 -6.35
CA VAL A 97 -3.31 -11.70 -5.84
C VAL A 97 -2.82 -10.74 -6.90
N PHE A 98 -2.60 -9.49 -6.52
CA PHE A 98 -2.07 -8.44 -7.37
C PHE A 98 -0.83 -7.81 -6.75
N VAL A 99 0.08 -7.32 -7.58
CA VAL A 99 1.31 -6.65 -7.17
C VAL A 99 1.40 -5.30 -7.86
N ALA A 100 1.73 -4.27 -7.10
CA ALA A 100 1.99 -2.93 -7.58
C ALA A 100 3.33 -2.40 -7.06
N LYS A 101 3.93 -1.49 -7.83
CA LYS A 101 5.08 -0.70 -7.39
C LYS A 101 4.65 0.16 -6.20
N HIS A 102 5.49 0.27 -5.18
CA HIS A 102 5.29 1.27 -4.15
C HIS A 102 5.72 2.63 -4.70
N GLN A 103 4.76 3.52 -4.92
CA GLN A 103 5.03 4.92 -5.24
C GLN A 103 4.79 5.74 -3.99
N ALA A 104 5.82 6.42 -3.49
CA ALA A 104 5.64 7.45 -2.47
C ALA A 104 4.94 8.63 -3.14
N GLY A 105 3.75 9.00 -2.68
CA GLY A 105 3.08 10.23 -3.09
C GLY A 105 3.89 11.48 -2.72
N ASP A 106 3.46 12.65 -3.21
CA ASP A 106 3.94 13.98 -2.76
C ASP A 106 3.40 14.33 -1.35
N GLY A 107 3.34 13.31 -0.49
CA GLY A 107 2.74 13.29 0.83
C GLY A 107 3.12 11.96 1.49
N ASP A 108 3.48 12.07 2.76
CA ASP A 108 4.36 11.16 3.51
C ASP A 108 3.85 9.71 3.69
N ASP A 109 2.60 9.41 3.30
CA ASP A 109 1.90 8.19 3.71
C ASP A 109 1.14 7.45 2.59
N GLU A 110 1.19 7.91 1.33
CA GLU A 110 0.34 7.36 0.26
C GLU A 110 1.06 6.31 -0.59
N ALA A 111 0.71 5.02 -0.40
CA ALA A 111 1.10 3.92 -1.28
C ALA A 111 0.13 3.82 -2.48
N GLU A 112 0.38 4.64 -3.50
CA GLU A 112 -0.47 4.69 -4.71
C GLU A 112 -0.18 3.50 -5.63
N ALA A 113 -1.21 2.72 -5.98
CA ALA A 113 -1.13 1.83 -7.14
C ALA A 113 -1.22 2.72 -8.38
N GLY A 114 -0.24 2.62 -9.29
CA GLY A 114 -0.16 3.49 -10.46
C GLY A 114 -1.47 3.54 -11.28
N PRO A 115 -1.65 4.60 -12.08
CA PRO A 115 -2.94 5.01 -12.67
C PRO A 115 -3.63 3.97 -13.56
N ASP A 116 -2.94 2.90 -13.97
CA ASP A 116 -3.48 1.87 -14.88
C ASP A 116 -4.19 0.70 -14.18
N SER A 117 -4.22 0.62 -12.84
CA SER A 117 -4.99 -0.45 -12.18
C SER A 117 -5.26 -0.16 -10.69
N GLU A 118 -6.54 -0.18 -10.30
CA GLU A 118 -7.00 -0.05 -8.91
C GLU A 118 -6.31 -1.02 -7.92
N PHE A 119 -5.80 -2.17 -8.41
CA PHE A 119 -5.20 -3.23 -7.59
C PHE A 119 -3.73 -3.58 -7.91
N GLY A 120 -3.18 -3.11 -9.04
CA GLY A 120 -1.88 -3.55 -9.58
C GLY A 120 -2.00 -4.61 -10.69
N LYS A 121 -0.87 -5.24 -11.03
CA LYS A 121 -0.82 -6.34 -12.00
C LYS A 121 -1.14 -7.68 -11.35
N PHE A 122 -1.86 -8.53 -12.07
CA PHE A 122 -2.24 -9.87 -11.59
C PHE A 122 -1.01 -10.77 -11.45
N ALA A 123 -0.85 -11.39 -10.27
CA ALA A 123 0.24 -12.30 -9.95
C ALA A 123 -0.19 -13.76 -9.88
N GLY A 124 -1.44 -14.02 -9.47
CA GLY A 124 -1.95 -15.38 -9.31
C GLY A 124 -3.28 -15.43 -8.59
N SER A 125 -3.83 -16.63 -8.44
CA SER A 125 -5.04 -16.88 -7.66
C SER A 125 -4.90 -18.20 -6.92
N LEU A 126 -5.40 -18.23 -5.69
CA LEU A 126 -5.63 -19.49 -4.98
C LEU A 126 -7.10 -19.86 -5.13
N VAL A 127 -7.34 -21.09 -5.55
CA VAL A 127 -8.67 -21.70 -5.58
C VAL A 127 -8.60 -22.96 -4.74
N GLU A 128 -9.49 -23.06 -3.77
CA GLU A 128 -9.69 -24.26 -2.99
C GLU A 128 -11.15 -24.71 -3.14
N LEU A 129 -11.37 -26.00 -3.40
CA LEU A 129 -12.69 -26.54 -3.70
C LEU A 129 -13.42 -27.13 -2.49
N GLY A 130 -12.80 -27.09 -1.30
CA GLY A 130 -13.31 -27.69 -0.06
C GLY A 130 -12.75 -29.10 0.19
N GLY A 131 -12.89 -29.61 1.41
CA GLY A 131 -12.53 -30.98 1.78
C GLY A 131 -11.06 -31.21 2.14
N SER A 132 -10.20 -30.18 2.08
CA SER A 132 -8.84 -30.27 2.62
C SER A 132 -8.78 -29.57 3.98
N SER A 133 -8.51 -30.33 5.04
CA SER A 133 -8.16 -29.77 6.34
C SER A 133 -6.66 -29.42 6.37
N GLY A 134 -6.33 -28.15 6.56
CA GLY A 134 -4.94 -27.74 6.78
C GLY A 134 -4.67 -26.30 6.38
N THR A 135 -3.70 -25.71 7.07
CA THR A 135 -3.16 -24.39 6.74
C THR A 135 -2.33 -24.50 5.46
N LYS A 136 -2.56 -23.57 4.53
CA LYS A 136 -1.92 -23.57 3.21
C LYS A 136 -0.98 -22.41 3.02
N THR A 137 -0.15 -22.58 2.01
CA THR A 137 0.74 -21.56 1.47
C THR A 137 0.53 -21.45 -0.03
N LEU A 138 0.55 -20.22 -0.54
CA LEU A 138 0.58 -19.91 -1.96
C LEU A 138 1.91 -19.23 -2.28
N ASP A 139 2.71 -19.86 -3.14
CA ASP A 139 3.98 -19.33 -3.61
C ASP A 139 3.87 -18.91 -5.08
N LEU A 140 4.20 -17.66 -5.37
CA LEU A 140 4.12 -17.08 -6.71
C LEU A 140 5.48 -16.52 -7.13
N GLY A 141 6.03 -17.01 -8.25
CA GLY A 141 7.20 -16.41 -8.87
C GLY A 141 6.84 -15.05 -9.49
N ILE A 142 7.30 -13.95 -8.89
CA ILE A 142 6.96 -12.58 -9.30
C ILE A 142 8.11 -11.82 -9.95
N SER A 143 9.26 -12.46 -10.25
CA SER A 143 10.42 -11.81 -10.88
C SER A 143 10.07 -11.05 -12.17
N TYR A 144 9.32 -11.69 -13.06
CA TYR A 144 8.89 -11.06 -14.32
C TYR A 144 7.93 -9.90 -14.05
N LEU A 145 7.02 -10.08 -13.08
CA LEU A 145 6.03 -9.08 -12.71
C LEU A 145 6.69 -7.82 -12.13
N ILE A 146 7.72 -7.98 -11.28
CA ILE A 146 8.51 -6.86 -10.73
C ILE A 146 9.16 -6.04 -11.84
N LYS A 147 9.67 -6.70 -12.90
CA LYS A 147 10.24 -6.02 -14.07
C LYS A 147 9.16 -5.31 -14.89
N ASP A 148 8.02 -5.95 -15.11
CA ASP A 148 6.89 -5.39 -15.87
C ASP A 148 6.32 -4.13 -15.22
N ILE A 149 6.20 -4.11 -13.89
CA ILE A 149 5.77 -2.94 -13.13
C ILE A 149 6.90 -1.94 -12.82
N GLN A 150 8.11 -2.18 -13.34
CA GLN A 150 9.29 -1.35 -13.15
C GLN A 150 9.58 -1.06 -11.67
N ALA A 151 9.48 -2.08 -10.82
CA ALA A 151 9.73 -2.00 -9.38
C ALA A 151 11.05 -2.66 -8.94
N THR A 152 11.98 -2.87 -9.88
CA THR A 152 13.30 -3.45 -9.61
C THR A 152 14.09 -2.61 -8.59
N ASP A 153 13.98 -1.28 -8.73
CA ASP A 153 14.60 -0.22 -7.93
C ASP A 153 13.87 0.07 -6.61
N CYS A 154 12.67 -0.48 -6.41
CA CYS A 154 11.90 -0.26 -5.19
C CYS A 154 12.28 -1.23 -4.08
N ASP A 155 12.39 -0.71 -2.86
CA ASP A 155 12.62 -1.53 -1.65
C ASP A 155 11.34 -2.20 -1.15
N ASN A 156 10.18 -1.62 -1.48
CA ASN A 156 8.87 -2.10 -1.04
C ASN A 156 7.95 -2.33 -2.25
N LEU A 157 7.08 -3.32 -2.11
CA LEU A 157 6.02 -3.64 -3.05
C LEU A 157 4.68 -3.55 -2.33
N VAL A 158 3.62 -3.21 -3.07
CA VAL A 158 2.25 -3.28 -2.56
C VAL A 158 1.62 -4.54 -3.11
N VAL A 159 1.21 -5.44 -2.22
CA VAL A 159 0.47 -6.66 -2.58
C VAL A 159 -0.98 -6.49 -2.21
N THR A 160 -1.87 -6.77 -3.14
CA THR A 160 -3.32 -6.74 -2.92
C THR A 160 -3.87 -8.15 -2.96
N LEU A 161 -4.52 -8.58 -1.88
CA LEU A 161 -5.27 -9.83 -1.79
C LEU A 161 -6.76 -9.52 -1.96
N LYS A 162 -7.36 -9.98 -3.05
CA LYS A 162 -8.75 -9.71 -3.38
C LYS A 162 -9.59 -10.98 -3.21
N PRO A 163 -10.45 -11.07 -2.17
CA PRO A 163 -11.38 -12.19 -2.06
C PRO A 163 -12.36 -12.20 -3.24
N ARG A 164 -12.65 -13.39 -3.76
CA ARG A 164 -13.61 -13.62 -4.86
C ARG A 164 -14.78 -14.47 -4.41
N SER A 165 -14.52 -15.50 -3.62
CA SER A 165 -15.57 -16.37 -3.05
C SER A 165 -15.09 -17.03 -1.76
N GLY A 166 -16.05 -17.34 -0.88
CA GLY A 166 -15.82 -18.03 0.38
C GLY A 166 -15.10 -17.17 1.43
N GLN A 167 -14.95 -17.71 2.64
CA GLN A 167 -14.28 -17.06 3.76
C GLN A 167 -12.92 -17.70 4.01
N VAL A 168 -11.88 -16.89 3.89
CA VAL A 168 -10.49 -17.30 4.10
C VAL A 168 -9.79 -16.30 5.01
N SER A 169 -8.90 -16.81 5.86
CA SER A 169 -7.96 -15.99 6.61
C SER A 169 -6.54 -16.23 6.14
N VAL A 170 -5.72 -15.19 6.19
CA VAL A 170 -4.31 -15.22 5.81
C VAL A 170 -3.46 -14.80 7.00
N GLY A 171 -2.39 -15.53 7.27
CA GLY A 171 -1.48 -15.27 8.38
C GLY A 171 -0.42 -14.24 8.04
N SER A 172 0.32 -14.46 6.96
CA SER A 172 1.44 -13.58 6.59
C SER A 172 1.62 -13.50 5.07
N VAL A 173 2.27 -12.41 4.63
CA VAL A 173 2.67 -12.21 3.24
C VAL A 173 4.12 -11.75 3.24
N ARG A 174 4.99 -12.43 2.49
CA ARG A 174 6.41 -12.05 2.36
C ARG A 174 6.93 -12.27 0.95
N VAL A 175 8.05 -11.62 0.66
CA VAL A 175 8.79 -11.82 -0.59
C VAL A 175 10.19 -12.30 -0.27
N GLU A 176 10.61 -13.38 -0.92
CA GLU A 176 11.93 -14.00 -0.76
C GLU A 176 12.65 -14.09 -2.11
N TYR A 177 13.97 -14.16 -2.08
CA TYR A 177 14.78 -14.41 -3.28
C TYR A 177 15.40 -15.79 -3.18
N VAL A 178 14.99 -16.69 -4.08
CA VAL A 178 15.40 -18.10 -4.09
C VAL A 178 16.39 -18.31 -5.23
N LEU A 179 17.56 -18.86 -4.94
CA LEU A 179 18.53 -19.30 -5.94
C LEU A 179 18.18 -20.74 -6.37
N PRO A 180 18.33 -21.09 -7.66
CA PRO A 180 18.32 -22.49 -8.06
C PRO A 180 19.50 -23.19 -7.39
N ASP A 181 19.27 -24.41 -6.89
CA ASP A 181 20.35 -25.24 -6.40
C ASP A 181 21.21 -25.67 -7.61
N ASP A 182 22.51 -25.36 -7.59
CA ASP A 182 23.47 -25.69 -8.67
C ASP A 182 23.84 -27.20 -8.69
N ASP A 183 22.98 -28.09 -8.18
CA ASP A 183 23.26 -29.52 -7.91
C ASP A 183 22.78 -30.49 -9.02
N ASP A 184 22.61 -30.03 -10.27
CA ASP A 184 22.27 -30.90 -11.42
C ASP A 184 23.49 -31.29 -12.30
N GLU A 185 24.72 -31.02 -11.84
CA GLU A 185 25.96 -31.34 -12.56
C GLU A 185 26.68 -32.56 -11.96
N ASP A 186 26.04 -33.74 -11.99
CA ASP A 186 26.72 -35.05 -11.84
C ASP A 186 25.88 -36.16 -12.51
N PHE A 187 25.62 -36.03 -13.81
CA PHE A 187 25.28 -37.18 -14.68
C PHE A 187 26.54 -37.57 -15.46
N ASP A 188 27.49 -38.22 -14.78
CA ASP A 188 28.54 -38.98 -15.47
C ASP A 188 27.96 -40.35 -15.89
N ASP A 189 28.06 -40.62 -17.20
CA ASP A 189 27.51 -41.72 -18.01
C ASP A 189 28.02 -43.13 -17.63
#